data_AF-A0A1W1UUG8-F1
#
_entry.id   AF-A0A1W1UUG8-F1
#
_cell.length_a   1.000
_cell.length_b   1.000
_cell.length_c   1.000
_cell.angle_alpha   90.00
_cell.angle_beta   90.00
_cell.angle_gamma   90.00
#
_symmetry.space_group_name_H-M   'P 1'
#
loop_
_entity.id
_entity.type
_entity.pdbx_description
1 polymer ?
#
loop_
_entity_poly.entity_id
_entity_poly.type
_entity_poly.pdbx_seq_one_letter_code
_entity_poly.pdbx_strand_id
1 'polypeptide(L)'
;MNKIKYFWNYLFYFAWRLHCKIGFILIERPLMYLLESILKFMPMSKHNAATRYRSRREVLDDMETGFNIRFVFKYFLTLTWAIVVSVFSYIIVYLGITINNPHSLTVHFIVTILISHLINIKLLGWYNNGYITYFKDFKKRTNNTLGYFSIILFYFLTFSFCLFTLYFHTEFDFLR
;
A
#
# COMPACT_ATOMS: atom_id res chain seq x y z
N MET A 1 20.16 -13.33 3.31
CA MET A 1 18.89 -12.57 3.30
C MET A 1 18.40 -12.41 1.86
N ASN A 2 17.17 -12.83 1.54
CA ASN A 2 16.63 -12.67 0.17
C ASN A 2 16.50 -11.18 -0.16
N LYS A 3 17.27 -10.70 -1.15
CA LYS A 3 17.37 -9.27 -1.50
C LYS A 3 16.04 -8.69 -1.98
N ILE A 4 15.26 -9.45 -2.75
CA ILE A 4 13.94 -9.04 -3.25
C ILE A 4 12.98 -8.89 -2.06
N LYS A 5 12.94 -9.89 -1.18
CA LYS A 5 12.11 -9.85 0.03
C LYS A 5 12.46 -8.65 0.92
N TYR A 6 13.76 -8.40 1.11
CA TYR A 6 14.24 -7.26 1.88
C TYR A 6 13.80 -5.91 1.27
N PHE A 7 13.94 -5.75 -0.05
CA PHE A 7 13.51 -4.54 -0.76
C PHE A 7 12.00 -4.31 -0.66
N TRP A 8 11.18 -5.35 -0.82
CA TRP A 8 9.73 -5.23 -0.67
C TRP A 8 9.32 -4.85 0.76
N ASN A 9 9.95 -5.44 1.78
CA ASN A 9 9.71 -5.05 3.17
C ASN A 9 10.22 -3.64 3.47
N TYR A 10 11.30 -3.19 2.82
CA TYR A 10 11.81 -1.83 2.92
C TYR A 10 10.78 -0.82 2.39
N LEU A 11 10.26 -1.06 1.18
CA LEU A 11 9.18 -0.25 0.61
C LEU A 11 7.95 -0.26 1.50
N PHE A 12 7.55 -1.42 2.00
CA PHE A 12 6.39 -1.57 2.88
C PHE A 12 6.53 -0.80 4.19
N TYR A 13 7.71 -0.86 4.82
CA TYR A 13 8.02 -0.08 6.03
C TYR A 13 7.90 1.43 5.80
N PHE A 14 8.50 1.92 4.72
CA PHE A 14 8.46 3.36 4.43
C PHE A 14 7.08 3.83 3.98
N ALA A 15 6.33 3.00 3.24
CA ALA A 15 4.94 3.26 2.91
C ALA A 15 4.06 3.38 4.16
N TRP A 16 4.20 2.44 5.09
CA TRP A 16 3.49 2.47 6.37
C TRP A 16 3.82 3.75 7.15
N ARG A 17 5.11 4.08 7.31
CA ARG A 17 5.51 5.31 8.01
C ARG A 17 5.04 6.58 7.31
N LEU A 18 5.01 6.59 5.98
CA LEU A 18 4.50 7.70 5.20
C LEU A 18 3.00 7.84 5.41
N HIS A 19 2.25 6.73 5.37
CA HIS A 19 0.82 6.69 5.62
C HIS A 19 0.46 7.21 7.02
N CYS A 20 1.16 6.75 8.07
CA CYS A 20 0.96 7.27 9.43
C CYS A 20 1.19 8.78 9.51
N LYS A 21 2.27 9.29 8.88
CA LYS A 21 2.58 10.73 8.87
C LYS A 21 1.55 11.55 8.12
N ILE A 22 1.18 11.13 6.91
CA ILE A 22 0.23 11.84 6.05
C ILE A 22 -1.16 11.78 6.66
N GLY A 23 -1.60 10.61 7.13
CA GLY A 23 -2.88 10.43 7.82
C GLY A 23 -2.99 11.34 9.03
N PHE A 24 -1.91 11.47 9.81
CA PHE A 24 -1.89 12.44 10.90
C PHE A 24 -2.08 13.89 10.42
N ILE A 25 -1.27 14.32 9.44
CA ILE A 25 -1.23 15.72 9.01
C ILE A 25 -2.53 16.13 8.29
N LEU A 26 -3.07 15.27 7.43
CA LEU A 26 -4.18 15.60 6.55
C LEU A 26 -5.56 15.22 7.12
N ILE A 27 -5.63 14.21 7.97
CA ILE A 27 -6.91 13.67 8.46
C ILE A 27 -7.06 13.96 9.95
N GLU A 28 -6.18 13.40 10.78
CA GLU A 28 -6.36 13.45 12.24
C GLU A 28 -6.23 14.87 12.81
N ARG A 29 -5.23 15.64 12.35
CA ARG A 29 -4.98 16.98 12.86
C ARG A 29 -6.12 17.95 12.49
N PRO A 30 -6.61 18.02 11.24
CA PRO A 30 -7.78 18.81 10.90
C PRO A 30 -9.04 18.36 11.63
N LEU A 31 -9.27 17.05 11.75
CA LEU A 31 -10.41 16.51 12.51
C LEU A 31 -10.38 16.94 13.98
N MET A 32 -9.20 16.95 14.61
CA MET A 32 -9.08 17.45 15.98
C MET A 32 -9.42 18.93 16.10
N TYR A 33 -8.95 19.78 15.18
CA TYR A 33 -9.35 21.20 15.19
C TYR A 33 -10.86 21.39 15.02
N LEU A 34 -11.49 20.60 14.13
CA LEU A 34 -12.94 20.59 13.96
C LEU A 34 -13.65 20.14 15.24
N LEU A 35 -13.21 19.03 15.83
CA LEU A 35 -13.79 18.47 17.05
C LEU A 35 -13.66 19.45 18.22
N GLU A 36 -12.49 20.06 18.41
CA GLU A 36 -12.25 21.08 19.43
C GLU A 36 -13.11 22.31 19.22
N SER A 37 -13.33 22.74 17.97
CA SER A 37 -14.20 23.86 17.65
C SER A 37 -15.67 23.57 17.99
N ILE A 38 -16.16 22.37 17.68
CA ILE A 38 -17.53 21.92 17.98
C ILE A 38 -17.72 21.69 19.50
N LEU A 39 -16.71 21.12 20.16
CA LEU A 39 -16.73 20.78 21.58
C LEU A 39 -16.34 21.94 22.50
N LYS A 40 -16.18 23.18 21.99
CA LYS A 40 -15.98 24.38 22.83
C LYS A 40 -17.04 24.55 23.93
N PHE A 41 -18.20 23.92 23.78
CA PHE A 41 -19.30 23.91 24.75
C PHE A 41 -19.17 22.84 25.85
N MET A 42 -18.22 21.91 25.76
CA MET A 42 -17.93 20.92 26.80
C MET A 42 -16.56 21.19 27.42
N PRO A 43 -16.44 21.28 28.76
CA PRO A 43 -15.15 21.48 29.42
C PRO A 43 -14.31 20.18 29.36
N MET A 44 -13.64 19.93 28.24
CA MET A 44 -12.59 18.91 28.19
C MET A 44 -11.28 19.49 28.73
N SER A 45 -10.77 18.90 29.81
CA SER A 45 -9.41 19.16 30.29
C SER A 45 -8.40 18.88 29.18
N LYS A 46 -7.72 19.94 28.71
CA LYS A 46 -6.72 19.90 27.63
C LYS A 46 -5.59 18.90 27.90
N HIS A 47 -5.26 18.65 29.17
CA HIS A 47 -4.21 17.70 29.56
C HIS A 47 -4.61 16.24 29.30
N ASN A 48 -5.90 15.90 29.45
CA ASN A 48 -6.42 14.56 29.12
C ASN A 48 -6.60 14.34 27.61
N ALA A 49 -6.67 15.40 26.81
CA ALA A 49 -6.79 15.30 25.35
C ALA A 49 -5.48 14.84 24.71
N ALA A 50 -4.35 15.46 25.10
CA ALA A 50 -3.03 15.10 24.56
C ALA A 50 -2.62 13.65 24.88
N THR A 51 -2.88 13.18 26.09
CA THR A 51 -2.56 11.80 26.52
C THR A 51 -3.46 10.75 25.86
N ARG A 52 -4.77 11.02 25.75
CA ARG A 52 -5.69 10.18 24.96
C ARG A 52 -5.31 10.15 23.48
N TYR A 53 -4.79 11.24 22.97
CA TYR A 53 -4.36 11.33 21.61
C TYR A 53 -3.08 10.52 21.32
N ARG A 54 -2.08 10.59 22.20
CA ARG A 54 -0.86 9.78 22.09
C ARG A 54 -1.17 8.29 22.16
N SER A 55 -1.96 7.87 23.14
CA SER A 55 -2.36 6.45 23.29
C SER A 55 -3.17 5.94 22.10
N ARG A 56 -4.09 6.73 21.54
CA ARG A 56 -4.81 6.35 20.31
C ARG A 56 -3.85 6.14 19.14
N ARG A 57 -2.86 7.02 18.96
CA ARG A 57 -1.86 6.87 17.90
C ARG A 57 -0.97 5.65 18.10
N GLU A 58 -0.58 5.34 19.33
CA GLU A 58 0.19 4.12 19.62
C GLU A 58 -0.56 2.86 19.16
N VAL A 59 -1.90 2.82 19.27
CA VAL A 59 -2.72 1.71 18.78
C VAL A 59 -2.87 1.72 17.25
N LEU A 60 -3.10 2.89 16.63
CA LEU A 60 -3.29 2.99 15.18
C LEU A 60 -1.99 2.73 14.39
N ASP A 61 -0.88 3.22 14.94
CA ASP A 61 0.48 3.10 14.42
C ASP A 61 1.23 1.93 15.05
N ASP A 62 0.55 0.97 15.67
CA ASP A 62 1.22 -0.25 16.10
C ASP A 62 1.69 -1.04 14.87
N MET A 63 2.94 -1.48 14.90
CA MET A 63 3.56 -2.12 13.73
C MET A 63 3.10 -3.56 13.52
N GLU A 64 2.49 -4.19 14.53
CA GLU A 64 2.08 -5.61 14.48
C GLU A 64 0.57 -5.75 14.25
N THR A 65 -0.22 -4.88 14.89
CA THR A 65 -1.69 -4.98 14.94
C THR A 65 -2.42 -3.73 14.48
N GLY A 66 -1.70 -2.62 14.26
CA GLY A 66 -2.29 -1.31 13.98
C GLY A 66 -3.16 -1.28 12.72
N PHE A 67 -4.13 -0.37 12.73
CA PHE A 67 -5.01 -0.15 11.58
C PHE A 67 -4.21 0.31 10.35
N ASN A 68 -3.26 1.22 10.55
CA ASN A 68 -2.50 1.85 9.47
C ASN A 68 -1.63 0.82 8.72
N ILE A 69 -1.04 -0.14 9.43
CA ILE A 69 -0.23 -1.18 8.78
C ILE A 69 -1.11 -2.13 7.94
N ARG A 70 -2.30 -2.50 8.42
CA ARG A 70 -3.28 -3.32 7.68
C ARG A 70 -3.76 -2.59 6.42
N PHE A 71 -3.99 -1.28 6.52
CA PHE A 71 -4.40 -0.46 5.39
C PHE A 71 -3.31 -0.44 4.31
N VAL A 72 -2.06 -0.17 4.69
CA VAL A 72 -0.93 -0.19 3.74
C VAL A 72 -0.73 -1.58 3.13
N PHE A 73 -0.94 -2.66 3.88
CA PHE A 73 -0.88 -4.01 3.31
C PHE A 73 -1.92 -4.21 2.20
N LYS A 74 -3.18 -3.80 2.43
CA LYS A 74 -4.24 -3.86 1.39
C LYS A 74 -3.91 -2.99 0.17
N TYR A 75 -3.26 -1.85 0.39
CA TYR A 75 -2.78 -1.00 -0.70
C TYR A 75 -1.71 -1.73 -1.54
N PHE A 76 -0.73 -2.38 -0.89
CA PHE A 76 0.27 -3.19 -1.59
C PHE A 76 -0.36 -4.35 -2.37
N LEU A 77 -1.38 -5.01 -1.82
CA LEU A 77 -2.14 -6.05 -2.53
C LEU A 77 -2.80 -5.50 -3.80
N THR A 78 -3.45 -4.34 -3.70
CA THR A 78 -4.08 -3.66 -4.85
C THR A 78 -3.04 -3.27 -5.89
N LEU A 79 -1.89 -2.75 -5.45
CA LEU A 79 -0.78 -2.34 -6.31
C LEU A 79 -0.20 -3.54 -7.07
N THR A 80 0.07 -4.65 -6.39
CA THR A 80 0.52 -5.87 -7.07
C THR A 80 -0.54 -6.43 -8.00
N TRP A 81 -1.82 -6.30 -7.65
CA TRP A 81 -2.91 -6.73 -8.52
C TRP A 81 -2.93 -5.95 -9.82
N ALA A 82 -2.81 -4.62 -9.76
CA ALA A 82 -2.67 -3.79 -10.95
C ALA A 82 -1.49 -4.21 -11.82
N ILE A 83 -0.31 -4.44 -11.21
CA ILE A 83 0.88 -4.90 -11.95
C ILE A 83 0.65 -6.26 -12.62
N VAL A 84 0.08 -7.23 -11.90
CA VAL A 84 -0.17 -8.58 -12.45
C VAL A 84 -1.19 -8.54 -13.57
N VAL A 85 -2.28 -7.75 -13.41
CA VAL A 85 -3.26 -7.52 -14.49
C VAL A 85 -2.53 -6.95 -15.72
N SER A 86 -1.77 -5.88 -15.56
CA SER A 86 -1.03 -5.24 -16.66
C SER A 86 -0.12 -6.22 -17.41
N VAL A 87 0.65 -7.03 -16.67
CA VAL A 87 1.53 -8.05 -17.28
C VAL A 87 0.73 -9.11 -18.00
N PHE A 88 -0.37 -9.59 -17.42
CA PHE A 88 -1.19 -10.63 -18.03
C PHE A 88 -1.92 -10.11 -19.28
N SER A 89 -2.45 -8.89 -19.24
CA SER A 89 -3.05 -8.24 -20.41
C SER A 89 -2.07 -8.15 -21.57
N TYR A 90 -0.81 -7.78 -21.30
CA TYR A 90 0.25 -7.78 -22.31
C TYR A 90 0.51 -9.18 -22.89
N ILE A 91 0.62 -10.20 -22.04
CA ILE A 91 0.82 -11.60 -22.48
C ILE A 91 -0.34 -12.09 -23.34
N ILE A 92 -1.58 -11.78 -22.95
CA ILE A 92 -2.80 -12.16 -23.67
C ILE A 92 -2.80 -11.57 -25.09
N VAL A 93 -2.47 -10.28 -25.21
CA VAL A 93 -2.36 -9.61 -26.51
C VAL A 93 -1.23 -10.20 -27.34
N TYR A 94 -0.05 -10.39 -26.75
CA TYR A 94 1.12 -10.95 -27.44
C TYR A 94 0.88 -12.37 -27.96
N LEU A 95 0.18 -13.21 -27.19
CA LEU A 95 -0.15 -14.58 -27.58
C LEU A 95 -1.42 -14.68 -28.44
N GLY A 96 -2.12 -13.58 -28.69
CA GLY A 96 -3.38 -13.57 -29.44
C GLY A 96 -4.53 -14.31 -28.75
N ILE A 97 -4.49 -14.44 -27.43
CA ILE A 97 -5.53 -15.12 -26.66
C ILE A 97 -6.78 -14.23 -26.62
N THR A 98 -7.95 -14.81 -26.87
CA THR A 98 -9.23 -14.09 -26.90
C THR A 98 -10.06 -14.38 -25.64
N ILE A 99 -10.40 -13.34 -24.87
CA ILE A 99 -11.25 -13.43 -23.67
C ILE A 99 -12.66 -12.97 -24.03
N ASN A 100 -13.41 -13.86 -24.68
CA ASN A 100 -14.68 -13.47 -25.32
C ASN A 100 -15.91 -13.96 -24.57
N ASN A 101 -15.73 -14.80 -23.54
CA ASN A 101 -16.82 -15.37 -22.78
C ASN A 101 -16.71 -15.02 -21.27
N PRO A 102 -17.84 -14.99 -20.53
CA PRO A 102 -17.83 -14.65 -19.11
C PRO A 102 -16.99 -15.61 -18.25
N HIS A 103 -16.89 -16.87 -18.64
CA HIS A 103 -16.10 -17.88 -17.93
C HIS A 103 -14.60 -17.55 -17.98
N SER A 104 -14.04 -17.30 -19.16
CA SER A 104 -12.63 -16.94 -19.36
C SER A 104 -12.28 -15.64 -18.66
N LEU A 105 -13.18 -14.65 -18.66
CA LEU A 105 -13.01 -13.42 -17.89
C LEU A 105 -12.93 -13.70 -16.39
N THR A 106 -13.84 -14.54 -15.88
CA THR A 106 -13.88 -14.92 -14.46
C THR A 106 -12.62 -15.69 -14.05
N VAL A 107 -12.16 -16.64 -14.87
CA VAL A 107 -10.92 -17.38 -14.64
C VAL A 107 -9.73 -16.43 -14.62
N HIS A 108 -9.62 -15.53 -15.61
CA HIS A 108 -8.56 -14.54 -15.65
C HIS A 108 -8.53 -13.67 -14.40
N PHE A 109 -9.69 -13.17 -13.96
CA PHE A 109 -9.82 -12.39 -12.73
C PHE A 109 -9.36 -13.17 -11.49
N ILE A 110 -9.86 -14.40 -11.30
CA ILE A 110 -9.51 -15.25 -10.15
C ILE A 110 -8.01 -15.56 -10.13
N VAL A 111 -7.44 -15.98 -11.26
CA VAL A 111 -6.01 -16.32 -11.36
C VAL A 111 -5.16 -15.10 -11.03
N THR A 112 -5.54 -13.92 -11.52
CA THR A 112 -4.80 -12.68 -11.27
C THR A 112 -4.82 -12.31 -9.79
N ILE A 113 -5.97 -12.43 -9.12
CA ILE A 113 -6.07 -12.20 -7.66
C ILE A 113 -5.21 -13.21 -6.89
N LEU A 114 -5.29 -14.49 -7.23
CA LEU A 114 -4.52 -15.55 -6.55
C LEU A 114 -3.01 -15.30 -6.67
N ILE A 115 -2.51 -15.00 -7.87
CA ILE A 115 -1.09 -14.71 -8.10
C ILE A 115 -0.66 -13.47 -7.31
N SER A 116 -1.44 -12.40 -7.36
CA SER A 116 -1.15 -11.16 -6.62
C SER A 116 -1.08 -11.41 -5.11
N HIS A 117 -2.00 -12.21 -4.59
CA HIS A 117 -2.01 -12.59 -3.18
C HIS A 117 -0.78 -13.43 -2.81
N LEU A 118 -0.43 -14.43 -3.62
CA LEU A 118 0.76 -15.26 -3.41
C LEU A 118 2.06 -14.45 -3.42
N ILE A 119 2.16 -13.47 -4.34
CA ILE A 119 3.30 -12.53 -4.39
C ILE A 119 3.42 -11.77 -3.07
N ASN A 120 2.32 -11.20 -2.55
CA ASN A 120 2.35 -10.46 -1.29
C ASN A 120 2.68 -11.34 -0.10
N ILE A 121 2.10 -12.54 -0.01
CA ILE A 121 2.44 -13.49 1.06
C ILE A 121 3.94 -13.81 1.04
N LYS A 122 4.49 -14.12 -0.13
CA LYS A 122 5.90 -14.51 -0.26
C LYS A 122 6.87 -13.36 0.01
N LEU A 123 6.56 -12.16 -0.48
CA LEU A 123 7.46 -11.01 -0.43
C LEU A 123 7.31 -10.20 0.87
N LEU A 124 6.08 -9.93 1.32
CA LEU A 124 5.86 -9.20 2.57
C LEU A 124 5.89 -10.14 3.78
N GLY A 125 5.53 -11.42 3.64
CA GLY A 125 5.51 -12.34 4.78
C GLY A 125 4.53 -11.92 5.88
N TRP A 126 3.43 -11.26 5.48
CA TRP A 126 2.44 -10.63 6.36
C TRP A 126 1.87 -11.59 7.41
N TYR A 127 1.32 -12.73 6.97
CA TYR A 127 0.65 -13.69 7.86
C TYR A 127 1.59 -14.41 8.84
N ASN A 128 2.90 -14.43 8.55
CA ASN A 128 3.88 -15.12 9.38
C ASN A 128 4.67 -14.13 10.26
N ASN A 129 4.23 -12.87 10.38
CA ASN A 129 4.93 -11.82 11.11
C ASN A 129 6.38 -11.61 10.63
N GLY A 130 6.72 -12.09 9.43
CA GLY A 130 8.09 -12.07 8.91
C GLY A 130 8.57 -10.66 8.60
N TYR A 131 7.64 -9.75 8.25
CA TYR A 131 7.92 -8.33 8.02
C TYR A 131 8.40 -7.61 9.29
N ILE A 132 7.95 -8.05 10.48
CA ILE A 132 8.23 -7.36 11.75
C ILE A 132 9.73 -7.35 12.05
N THR A 133 10.44 -8.46 11.77
CA THR A 133 11.89 -8.52 11.91
C THR A 133 12.59 -7.48 11.03
N TYR A 134 12.17 -7.36 9.76
CA TYR A 134 12.69 -6.34 8.86
C TYR A 134 12.37 -4.92 9.35
N PHE A 135 11.15 -4.68 9.83
CA PHE A 135 10.73 -3.37 10.35
C PHE A 135 11.56 -2.94 11.57
N LYS A 136 11.80 -3.87 12.51
CA LYS A 136 12.63 -3.62 13.70
C LYS A 136 14.07 -3.29 13.29
N ASP A 137 14.61 -3.93 12.26
CA ASP A 137 15.93 -3.63 11.70
C ASP A 137 15.98 -2.26 11.01
N PHE A 138 15.01 -1.97 10.15
CA PHE A 138 14.92 -0.68 9.44
C PHE A 138 14.81 0.49 10.40
N LYS A 139 13.99 0.35 11.46
CA LYS A 139 13.83 1.37 12.50
C LYS A 139 15.17 1.79 13.13
N LYS A 140 16.13 0.88 13.23
CA LYS A 140 17.45 1.15 13.84
C LYS A 140 18.48 1.70 12.86
N ARG A 141 18.46 1.27 11.60
CA ARG A 141 19.61 1.41 10.68
C ARG A 141 19.36 2.24 9.43
N THR A 142 18.13 2.62 9.12
CA THR A 142 17.82 3.23 7.81
C THR A 142 17.79 4.75 7.82
N ASN A 143 18.32 5.34 6.74
CA ASN A 143 18.17 6.76 6.45
C ASN A 143 16.72 7.06 6.04
N ASN A 144 16.03 7.85 6.85
CA ASN A 144 14.62 8.17 6.64
C ASN A 144 14.37 8.90 5.31
N THR A 145 15.23 9.85 4.94
CA THR A 145 15.06 10.67 3.73
C THR A 145 15.15 9.81 2.48
N LEU A 146 16.16 8.94 2.40
CA LEU A 146 16.34 8.04 1.27
C LEU A 146 15.21 7.01 1.17
N GLY A 147 14.70 6.54 2.30
CA GLY A 147 13.56 5.62 2.34
C GLY A 147 12.26 6.26 1.85
N TYR A 148 11.96 7.49 2.26
CA TYR A 148 10.80 8.23 1.74
C TYR A 148 10.93 8.53 0.25
N PHE A 149 12.11 8.93 -0.20
CA PHE A 149 12.36 9.13 -1.63
C PHE A 149 12.15 7.85 -2.44
N SER A 150 12.64 6.71 -1.93
CA SER A 150 12.52 5.40 -2.58
C SER A 150 11.06 4.97 -2.75
N ILE A 151 10.20 5.16 -1.74
CA ILE A 151 8.79 4.79 -1.86
C ILE A 151 8.02 5.73 -2.79
N ILE A 152 8.34 7.03 -2.78
CA ILE A 152 7.72 8.01 -3.70
C ILE A 152 8.09 7.66 -5.15
N LEU A 153 9.38 7.39 -5.40
CA LEU A 153 9.85 6.96 -6.72
C LEU A 153 9.18 5.66 -7.15
N PHE A 154 9.07 4.67 -6.26
CA PHE A 154 8.40 3.41 -6.54
C PHE A 154 6.93 3.61 -6.93
N TYR A 155 6.19 4.46 -6.22
CA TYR A 155 4.80 4.78 -6.59
C TYR A 155 4.72 5.50 -7.93
N PHE A 156 5.59 6.47 -8.18
CA PHE A 156 5.63 7.17 -9.46
C PHE A 156 5.90 6.21 -10.63
N LEU A 157 6.90 5.33 -10.50
CA LEU A 157 7.22 4.34 -11.52
C LEU A 157 6.08 3.35 -11.74
N THR A 158 5.44 2.89 -10.66
CA THR A 158 4.31 1.96 -10.76
C THR A 158 3.10 2.61 -11.43
N PHE A 159 2.80 3.86 -11.09
CA PHE A 159 1.73 4.63 -11.70
C PHE A 159 1.99 4.86 -13.19
N SER A 160 3.21 5.30 -13.54
CA SER A 160 3.63 5.47 -14.94
C SER A 160 3.56 4.17 -15.73
N PHE A 161 3.94 3.04 -15.13
CA PHE A 161 3.82 1.71 -15.76
C PHE A 161 2.35 1.34 -16.04
N CYS A 162 1.45 1.59 -15.10
CA CYS A 162 0.02 1.34 -15.29
C CYS A 162 -0.55 2.23 -16.41
N LEU A 163 -0.22 3.53 -16.42
CA LEU A 163 -0.65 4.45 -17.47
C LEU A 163 -0.14 4.04 -18.86
N PHE A 164 1.12 3.65 -18.94
CA PHE A 164 1.74 3.20 -20.19
C PHE A 164 1.11 1.91 -20.71
N THR A 165 0.75 0.99 -19.80
CA THR A 165 0.02 -0.22 -20.17
C THR A 165 -1.36 0.11 -20.74
N LEU A 166 -2.09 1.03 -20.11
CA LEU A 166 -3.38 1.49 -20.62
C LEU A 166 -3.24 2.15 -21.99
N TYR A 167 -2.27 3.05 -22.16
CA TYR A 167 -1.99 3.73 -23.43
C TYR A 167 -1.76 2.73 -24.57
N PHE A 168 -0.87 1.75 -24.37
CA PHE A 168 -0.60 0.74 -25.37
C PHE A 168 -1.81 -0.11 -25.72
N HIS A 169 -2.63 -0.47 -24.73
CA HIS A 169 -3.87 -1.20 -25.00
C HIS A 169 -4.90 -0.36 -25.78
N THR A 170 -5.04 0.92 -25.46
CA THR A 170 -5.96 1.80 -26.20
C THR A 170 -5.51 2.07 -27.64
N GLU A 171 -4.20 2.17 -27.90
CA GLU A 171 -3.70 2.26 -29.28
C GLU A 171 -3.86 0.95 -30.05
N PHE A 172 -3.65 -0.19 -29.40
CA PHE A 172 -3.84 -1.50 -30.04
C PHE A 172 -5.29 -1.75 -30.45
N ASP A 173 -6.26 -1.28 -29.66
CA ASP A 173 -7.69 -1.36 -30.02
C ASP A 173 -8.06 -0.38 -31.15
N PHE A 174 -7.31 0.72 -31.35
CA PHE A 174 -7.54 1.66 -32.47
C PHE A 174 -6.94 1.17 -33.80
N LEU A 175 -5.92 0.30 -33.74
CA LEU A 175 -5.24 -0.28 -34.92
C LEU A 175 -5.84 -1.61 -35.39
N ARG A 176 -6.95 -2.07 -34.79
CA ARG A 176 -7.68 -3.28 -35.12
C ARG A 176 -9.03 -2.97 -35.76
#